data_AF-A0A0C2IBU2-F1
#
_entry.id   AF-A0A0C2IBU2-F1
#
_cell.length_a   1.000
_cell.length_b   1.000
_cell.length_c   1.000
_cell.angle_alpha   90.00
_cell.angle_beta   90.00
_cell.angle_gamma   90.00
#
_symmetry.space_group_name_H-M   'P 1'
#
loop_
_entity.id
_entity.type
_entity.pdbx_description
1 polymer ?
#
loop_
_entity_poly.entity_id
_entity_poly.type
_entity_poly.pdbx_seq_one_letter_code
_entity_poly.pdbx_strand_id
1 'polypeptide(L)'
;MLLYLPCCWSISLATTPGELPDPATLIKFLAGAILARSAGCVINDTFDKDLDRNVPRTVGRPMADGRIGFKEALCLSFILMMTAFGILLTLDERRLVLV
;
A
#
# COMPACT_ATOMS: atom_id res chain seq x y z
N MET A 1 -7.85 -0.50 -0.01
CA MET A 1 -9.07 -0.93 0.71
C MET A 1 -9.06 -2.42 1.04
N LEU A 2 -8.76 -3.32 0.09
CA LEU A 2 -8.61 -4.75 0.40
C LEU A 2 -7.55 -5.05 1.47
N LEU A 3 -6.48 -4.24 1.54
CA LEU A 3 -5.45 -4.36 2.57
C LEU A 3 -5.89 -3.82 3.94
N TYR A 4 -6.85 -2.88 3.98
CA TYR A 4 -7.24 -2.20 5.22
C TYR A 4 -8.19 -3.06 6.06
N LEU A 5 -9.14 -3.73 5.40
CA LEU A 5 -10.11 -4.58 6.08
C LEU A 5 -9.45 -5.65 6.98
N PRO A 6 -8.55 -6.54 6.49
CA PRO A 6 -7.92 -7.54 7.35
C PRO A 6 -7.10 -6.91 8.49
N CYS A 7 -6.50 -5.73 8.28
CA CYS A 7 -5.84 -5.00 9.36
C CYS A 7 -6.82 -4.55 10.45
N CYS A 8 -8.01 -4.07 10.09
CA CYS A 8 -9.04 -3.72 11.06
C CYS A 8 -9.48 -4.93 11.90
N TRP A 9 -9.63 -6.10 11.26
CA TRP A 9 -9.94 -7.34 11.99
C TRP A 9 -8.82 -7.72 12.95
N SER A 10 -7.56 -7.66 12.52
CA SER A 10 -6.40 -7.93 13.38
C SER A 10 -6.36 -6.99 14.60
N ILE A 11 -6.49 -5.69 14.38
CA ILE A 11 -6.48 -4.68 15.47
C ILE A 11 -7.65 -4.91 16.44
N SER A 12 -8.83 -5.29 15.91
CA SER A 12 -10.00 -5.58 16.74
C SER A 12 -9.80 -6.83 17.60
N LEU A 13 -9.17 -7.87 17.06
CA LEU A 13 -8.82 -9.09 17.81
C LEU A 13 -7.72 -8.86 18.85
N ALA A 14 -6.82 -7.90 18.61
CA ALA A 14 -5.78 -7.48 19.54
C ALA A 14 -6.29 -6.54 20.66
N THR A 15 -7.52 -6.03 20.54
CA THR A 15 -8.11 -5.11 21.52
C THR A 15 -8.74 -5.90 22.68
N THR A 16 -8.73 -5.33 23.88
CA THR A 16 -9.39 -5.92 25.05
C THR A 16 -10.87 -6.20 24.77
N PRO A 17 -11.40 -7.38 25.13
CA PRO A 17 -12.83 -7.66 24.95
C PRO A 17 -13.71 -6.61 25.62
N GLY A 18 -14.61 -5.99 24.84
CA GLY A 18 -15.51 -4.94 25.32
C GLY A 18 -15.00 -3.51 25.14
N GLU A 19 -13.75 -3.33 24.68
CA GLU A 19 -13.19 -2.02 24.33
C GLU A 19 -13.16 -1.81 22.81
N LEU A 20 -13.19 -0.54 22.39
CA LEU A 20 -13.04 -0.18 20.99
C LEU A 20 -11.54 -0.06 20.62
N PRO A 21 -11.16 -0.47 19.39
CA PRO A 21 -9.78 -0.33 18.92
C PRO A 21 -9.38 1.14 18.85
N ASP A 22 -8.13 1.43 19.23
CA ASP A 22 -7.55 2.77 19.25
C ASP A 22 -7.69 3.47 17.88
N PRO A 23 -8.47 4.56 17.78
CA PRO A 23 -8.71 5.26 16.51
C PRO A 23 -7.44 5.77 15.85
N ALA A 24 -6.43 6.16 16.64
CA ALA A 24 -5.15 6.61 16.10
C ALA A 24 -4.42 5.49 15.35
N THR A 25 -4.52 4.26 15.84
CA THR A 25 -3.94 3.09 15.17
C THR A 25 -4.67 2.76 13.87
N LEU A 26 -6.00 2.81 13.87
CA LEU A 26 -6.80 2.60 12.66
C LEU A 26 -6.45 3.61 11.56
N ILE A 27 -6.28 4.89 11.91
CA ILE A 27 -5.89 5.93 10.95
C ILE A 27 -4.49 5.69 10.40
N LYS A 28 -3.51 5.31 11.25
CA LYS A 28 -2.15 4.96 10.80
C LYS A 28 -2.17 3.78 9.82
N PHE A 29 -2.95 2.75 10.12
CA PHE A 29 -3.12 1.59 9.23
C PHE A 29 -3.83 1.94 7.93
N LEU A 30 -4.83 2.81 7.96
CA LEU A 30 -5.50 3.30 6.77
C LEU A 30 -4.52 4.04 5.85
N ALA A 31 -3.72 4.95 6.43
CA ALA A 31 -2.70 5.69 5.69
C ALA A 31 -1.64 4.75 5.08
N GLY A 32 -1.11 3.82 5.89
CA GLY A 32 -0.17 2.80 5.41
C GLY A 32 -0.76 1.92 4.30
N ALA A 33 -2.02 1.48 4.43
CA ALA A 33 -2.70 0.66 3.44
C ALA A 33 -2.94 1.39 2.11
N ILE A 34 -3.20 2.70 2.14
CA ILE A 34 -3.30 3.53 0.93
C ILE A 34 -1.94 3.61 0.24
N LEU A 35 -0.89 3.95 0.99
CA LEU A 35 0.47 4.08 0.46
C LEU A 35 0.99 2.77 -0.13
N ALA A 36 0.86 1.66 0.60
CA ALA A 36 1.27 0.34 0.16
C ALA A 36 0.49 -0.10 -1.10
N ARG A 37 -0.82 0.18 -1.17
CA ARG A 37 -1.60 -0.14 -2.37
C ARG A 37 -1.14 0.69 -3.57
N SER A 38 -0.90 1.99 -3.39
CA SER A 38 -0.39 2.85 -4.44
C SER A 38 0.97 2.38 -4.95
N ALA A 39 1.90 2.05 -4.04
CA ALA A 39 3.22 1.52 -4.38
C ALA A 39 3.12 0.20 -5.16
N GLY A 40 2.25 -0.72 -4.71
CA GLY A 40 2.00 -2.00 -5.36
C GLY A 40 1.42 -1.84 -6.76
N CYS A 41 0.46 -0.92 -6.96
CA CYS A 41 -0.08 -0.63 -8.29
C CYS A 41 0.99 -0.06 -9.23
N VAL A 42 1.81 0.89 -8.76
CA VAL A 42 2.89 1.48 -9.58
C VAL A 42 3.90 0.41 -9.98
N ILE A 43 4.29 -0.48 -9.05
CA ILE A 43 5.17 -1.62 -9.35
C ILE A 43 4.53 -2.55 -10.37
N ASN A 44 3.27 -2.94 -10.17
CA ASN A 44 2.55 -3.81 -11.10
C ASN A 44 2.51 -3.20 -12.51
N ASP A 45 2.10 -1.94 -12.63
CA ASP A 45 2.05 -1.26 -13.94
C ASP A 45 3.46 -1.11 -14.57
N THR A 46 4.51 -1.07 -13.75
CA THR A 46 5.91 -1.03 -14.22
C THR A 46 6.34 -2.36 -14.84
N PHE A 47 6.00 -3.48 -14.19
CA PHE A 47 6.35 -4.82 -14.66
C PHE A 47 5.39 -5.33 -15.75
N ASP A 48 4.11 -4.95 -15.69
CA ASP A 48 3.09 -5.37 -16.63
C ASP A 48 3.11 -4.56 -17.95
N LYS A 49 3.99 -3.56 -18.08
CA LYS A 49 4.03 -2.63 -19.23
C LYS A 49 4.04 -3.32 -20.60
N ASP A 50 4.78 -4.42 -20.74
CA ASP A 50 4.96 -5.13 -22.01
C ASP A 50 3.72 -5.97 -22.34
N LEU A 51 3.07 -6.52 -21.31
CA LEU A 51 1.80 -7.22 -21.44
C LEU A 51 0.66 -6.24 -21.73
N ASP A 52 0.61 -5.13 -20.99
CA ASP A 52 -0.43 -4.10 -21.12
C ASP A 52 -0.42 -3.44 -22.50
N ARG A 53 0.75 -3.33 -23.15
CA ARG A 53 0.86 -2.84 -24.53
C ARG A 53 0.16 -3.74 -25.55
N ASN A 54 0.01 -5.03 -25.26
CA ASN A 54 -0.62 -6.01 -26.15
C ASN A 54 -2.13 -6.22 -25.86
N VAL A 55 -2.66 -5.57 -24.82
CA VAL A 55 -4.06 -5.74 -24.41
C VAL A 55 -4.86 -4.47 -24.74
N PRO A 56 -5.89 -4.54 -25.60
CA PRO A 56 -6.67 -3.37 -26.03
C PRO A 56 -7.28 -2.56 -24.88
N ARG A 57 -7.56 -3.20 -23.74
CA ARG A 57 -8.11 -2.56 -22.54
C ARG A 57 -7.07 -1.74 -21.75
N THR A 58 -5.78 -2.11 -21.80
CA THR A 58 -4.73 -1.51 -20.95
C THR A 58 -3.61 -0.83 -21.75
N VAL A 59 -3.66 -0.86 -23.07
CA VAL A 59 -2.71 -0.19 -23.97
C VAL A 59 -2.58 1.32 -23.73
N GLY A 60 -3.64 1.97 -23.24
CA GLY A 60 -3.64 3.42 -22.94
C GLY A 60 -3.05 3.79 -21.57
N ARG A 61 -2.54 2.82 -20.79
CA ARG A 61 -1.93 3.11 -19.49
C ARG A 61 -0.64 3.94 -19.67
N PRO A 62 -0.37 4.91 -18.78
CA PRO A 62 0.82 5.78 -18.91
C PRO A 62 2.16 5.03 -19.00
N MET A 63 2.28 3.89 -18.29
CA MET A 63 3.47 3.04 -18.32
C MET A 63 3.58 2.23 -19.62
N ALA A 64 2.45 1.74 -20.17
CA ALA A 64 2.40 0.98 -21.42
C ALA A 64 2.64 1.87 -22.65
N ASP A 65 2.19 3.13 -22.60
CA ASP A 65 2.40 4.16 -23.62
C ASP A 65 3.78 4.85 -23.51
N GLY A 66 4.61 4.46 -22.52
CA GLY A 66 5.96 4.98 -22.34
C GLY A 66 6.04 6.44 -21.88
N ARG A 67 4.95 7.01 -21.36
CA ARG A 67 4.90 8.41 -20.87
C ARG A 67 5.65 8.61 -19.55
N ILE A 68 5.82 7.53 -18.79
CA ILE A 68 6.54 7.52 -17.51
C ILE A 68 7.72 6.57 -17.64
N GLY A 69 8.90 7.02 -17.25
CA GLY A 69 10.12 6.22 -17.29
C GLY A 69 10.13 5.14 -16.22
N PHE A 70 10.76 3.99 -16.54
CA PHE A 70 10.91 2.87 -15.59
C PHE A 70 11.60 3.31 -14.28
N LYS A 71 12.64 4.15 -14.37
CA LYS A 71 13.35 4.68 -13.20
C LYS A 71 12.49 5.60 -12.35
N GLU A 72 11.63 6.40 -12.98
CA GLU A 72 10.73 7.34 -12.28
C GLU A 72 9.65 6.56 -11.51
N ALA A 73 9.06 5.55 -12.13
CA ALA A 73 8.08 4.69 -11.49
C ALA A 73 8.67 3.91 -10.30
N LEU A 74 9.89 3.37 -10.45
CA LEU A 74 10.60 2.74 -9.34
C LEU A 74 10.92 3.72 -8.21
N CYS A 75 11.38 4.93 -8.54
CA CYS A 75 11.66 5.97 -7.54
C CYS A 75 10.40 6.35 -6.77
N LEU A 76 9.28 6.57 -7.47
CA LEU A 76 7.98 6.86 -6.85
C LEU A 76 7.54 5.71 -5.93
N SER A 77 7.62 4.48 -6.39
CA SER A 77 7.24 3.33 -5.56
C SER A 77 8.14 3.19 -4.33
N PHE A 78 9.44 3.43 -4.48
CA PHE A 78 10.37 3.45 -3.35
C PHE A 78 10.01 4.54 -2.32
N ILE A 79 9.70 5.76 -2.76
CA ILE A 79 9.29 6.86 -1.87
C ILE A 79 7.98 6.52 -1.15
N LEU A 80 7.00 5.96 -1.86
CA LEU A 80 5.73 5.52 -1.25
C LEU A 80 5.97 4.43 -0.20
N MET A 81 6.85 3.46 -0.50
CA MET A 81 7.22 2.38 0.42
C MET A 81 7.95 2.92 1.65
N MET A 82 8.91 3.84 1.47
CA MET A 82 9.64 4.47 2.58
C MET A 82 8.71 5.31 3.47
N THR A 83 7.74 6.00 2.87
CA THR A 83 6.73 6.75 3.63
C THR A 83 5.84 5.80 4.44
N ALA A 84 5.38 4.70 3.83
CA ALA A 84 4.61 3.67 4.53
C ALA A 84 5.42 3.02 5.66
N PHE A 85 6.70 2.76 5.43
CA PHE A 85 7.64 2.25 6.42
C PHE A 85 7.86 3.25 7.56
N GLY A 86 7.95 4.55 7.27
CA GLY A 86 8.01 5.59 8.29
C GLY A 86 6.80 5.57 9.22
N ILE A 87 5.59 5.40 8.67
CA ILE A 87 4.37 5.24 9.47
C ILE A 87 4.43 3.98 10.33
N LEU A 88 4.92 2.86 9.77
CA LEU A 88 5.10 1.59 10.47
C LEU A 88 6.01 1.74 11.71
N LEU A 89 7.10 2.51 11.60
CA LEU A 89 8.01 2.78 12.73
C LEU A 89 7.38 3.65 13.83
N THR A 90 6.28 4.36 13.57
CA THR A 90 5.53 5.09 14.60
C THR A 90 4.54 4.23 15.39
N LEU A 91 4.47 2.93 15.08
CA LEU A 91 3.67 1.97 15.82
C LEU A 91 4.53 1.37 16.94
N ASP A 92 3.92 1.20 18.12
CA ASP A 92 4.54 0.60 19.30
C ASP A 92 5.01 -0.84 18.99
N GLU A 93 6.14 -1.28 19.55
CA GLU A 93 6.77 -2.57 19.24
C GLU A 93 5.81 -3.75 19.43
N ARG A 94 4.89 -3.67 20.40
CA ARG A 94 3.87 -4.70 20.63
C ARG A 94 2.85 -4.80 19.50
N ARG A 95 2.57 -3.69 18.80
CA ARG A 95 1.63 -3.63 17.69
C ARG A 95 2.24 -4.12 16.37
N LEU A 96 3.57 -4.11 16.25
CA LEU A 96 4.31 -4.64 15.09
C LEU A 96 4.25 -6.18 14.99
N VAL A 97 4.14 -6.88 16.13
CA VAL A 97 4.13 -8.35 16.18
C VAL A 97 2.73 -8.95 15.95
N LEU A 98 1.69 -8.15 16.15
CA LEU A 98 0.28 -8.57 16.06
C LEU A 98 -0.33 -8.45 14.65
N VAL A 99 0.42 -7.90 13.70
CA VAL A 99 -0.02 -7.60 12.32
C VAL A 99 0.59 -8.61 11.37
#